data_AF-A0A497LJY9-F1
#
_entry.id   AF-A0A497LJY9-F1
#
_cell.length_a   1.000
_cell.length_b   1.000
_cell.length_c   1.000
_cell.angle_alpha   90.00
_cell.angle_beta   90.00
_cell.angle_gamma   90.00
#
_symmetry.space_group_name_H-M   'P 1'
#
loop_
_entity.id
_entity.type
_entity.pdbx_description
1 polymer ?
#
loop_
_entity_poly.entity_id
_entity_poly.type
_entity_poly.pdbx_seq_one_letter_code
_entity_poly.pdbx_strand_id
1 'polypeptide(L)'
;MKLSAGEKLKLLLYDMRTGHLESYEFDLSPAEGGTYKVYLPHSLYHRIETHFGKGPHTTVFTLTHGHYMLYGHLKNAKEAEVAVEFEEE
;
A
#
# COMPACT_ATOMS: atom_id res chain seq x y z
N MET A 1 -8.38 -2.99 -16.18
CA MET A 1 -7.59 -1.91 -16.81
C MET A 1 -6.12 -2.26 -16.66
N LYS A 2 -5.26 -1.99 -17.66
CA LYS A 2 -3.80 -2.11 -17.47
C LYS A 2 -3.29 -0.77 -16.94
N LEU A 3 -2.61 -0.79 -15.79
CA LEU A 3 -1.89 0.37 -15.28
C LEU A 3 -0.83 0.81 -16.31
N SER A 4 -0.66 2.11 -16.43
CA SER A 4 0.38 2.70 -17.27
C SER A 4 1.76 2.56 -16.62
N ALA A 5 2.81 2.50 -17.44
CA ALA A 5 4.18 2.50 -16.94
C ALA A 5 4.44 3.77 -16.12
N GLY A 6 4.86 3.61 -14.86
CA GLY A 6 5.12 4.71 -13.92
C GLY A 6 4.04 4.95 -12.86
N GLU A 7 3.03 4.10 -12.75
CA GLU A 7 2.09 4.16 -11.64
C GLU A 7 2.74 3.68 -10.33
N LYS A 8 2.63 4.52 -9.30
CA LYS A 8 3.19 4.28 -7.96
C LYS A 8 2.09 4.18 -6.92
N LEU A 9 2.25 3.22 -6.00
CA LEU A 9 1.44 3.14 -4.80
C LEU A 9 2.03 4.08 -3.74
N LYS A 10 1.21 4.98 -3.22
CA LYS A 10 1.59 5.82 -2.10
C LYS A 10 0.97 5.27 -0.82
N LEU A 11 1.81 4.94 0.15
CA LEU A 11 1.41 4.50 1.48
C LEU A 11 1.69 5.58 2.51
N LEU A 12 0.69 5.89 3.33
CA LEU A 12 0.79 6.78 4.47
C LEU A 12 0.53 5.97 5.74
N LEU A 13 1.51 5.91 6.63
CA LEU A 13 1.36 5.33 7.95
C LEU A 13 1.34 6.45 8.98
N TYR A 14 0.21 6.61 9.65
CA TYR A 14 -0.03 7.66 10.63
C TYR A 14 -0.17 7.06 12.03
N ASP A 15 0.69 7.48 12.95
CA ASP A 15 0.52 7.26 14.38
C ASP A 15 -0.33 8.39 14.96
N MET A 16 -1.61 8.10 15.20
CA MET A 16 -2.59 9.06 15.74
C MET A 16 -2.30 9.46 17.19
N ARG A 17 -1.51 8.68 17.92
CA ARG A 17 -1.15 8.99 19.31
C ARG A 17 -0.06 10.05 19.37
N THR A 18 0.93 9.96 18.48
CA THR A 18 2.07 10.90 18.45
C THR A 18 1.90 12.01 17.41
N GLY A 19 0.97 11.86 16.47
CA GLY A 19 0.82 12.73 15.31
C GLY A 19 1.91 12.52 14.26
N HIS A 20 2.70 11.44 14.35
CA HIS A 20 3.77 11.16 13.41
C HIS A 20 3.23 10.54 12.13
N LEU A 21 3.67 11.06 10.97
CA LEU A 21 3.28 10.60 9.65
C LEU A 21 4.51 10.13 8.86
N GLU A 22 4.51 8.87 8.45
CA GLU A 22 5.47 8.29 7.54
C GLU A 22 4.82 8.17 6.14
N SER A 23 5.54 8.59 5.10
CA SER A 23 5.06 8.54 3.71
C SER A 23 6.03 7.75 2.85
N TYR A 24 5.50 6.80 2.10
CA TYR A 24 6.25 5.92 1.23
C TYR A 24 5.65 5.91 -0.18
N GLU A 25 6.50 5.82 -1.20
CA GLU A 25 6.08 5.63 -2.59
C GLU A 25 6.79 4.40 -3.17
N PHE A 26 6.01 3.47 -3.72
CA PHE A 26 6.51 2.21 -4.28
C PHE A 26 6.11 2.05 -5.74
N ASP A 27 6.99 1.44 -6.52
CA ASP A 27 6.71 1.06 -7.90
C ASP A 27 5.87 -0.22 -7.95
N LEU A 28 4.86 -0.23 -8.82
CA LEU A 28 3.99 -1.39 -9.02
C LEU A 28 4.60 -2.32 -10.06
N SER A 29 4.81 -3.57 -9.67
CA SER A 29 5.29 -4.62 -10.57
C SER A 29 4.11 -5.45 -11.08
N PRO A 30 3.93 -5.64 -12.39
CA PRO A 30 2.84 -6.47 -12.90
C PRO A 30 3.01 -7.93 -12.48
N ALA A 31 1.94 -8.54 -11.98
CA ALA A 31 1.85 -9.97 -11.66
C ALA A 31 0.83 -10.67 -12.58
N GLU A 32 0.75 -12.00 -12.46
CA GLU A 32 -0.23 -12.79 -13.22
C GLU A 32 -1.67 -12.44 -12.82
N GLY A 33 -2.62 -12.64 -13.74
CA GLY A 33 -4.04 -12.50 -13.45
C GLY A 33 -4.57 -11.06 -13.33
N GLY A 34 -3.77 -10.03 -13.65
CA GLY A 34 -4.19 -8.64 -13.53
C GLY A 34 -4.01 -8.05 -12.13
N THR A 35 -3.28 -8.75 -11.28
CA THR A 35 -2.79 -8.26 -9.98
C THR A 35 -1.47 -7.52 -10.16
N TYR A 36 -1.18 -6.60 -9.25
CA TYR A 36 0.11 -5.94 -9.14
C TYR A 36 0.76 -6.30 -7.81
N LYS A 37 2.09 -6.40 -7.81
CA LYS A 37 2.88 -6.61 -6.61
C LYS A 37 3.59 -5.33 -6.23
N VAL A 38 3.66 -5.07 -4.93
CA VAL A 38 4.47 -4.02 -4.33
C VAL A 38 5.45 -4.66 -3.39
N TYR A 39 6.73 -4.43 -3.65
CA TYR A 39 7.80 -4.87 -2.77
C TYR A 39 8.03 -3.81 -1.70
N LEU A 40 7.85 -4.21 -0.44
CA LEU A 40 8.02 -3.36 0.72
C LEU A 40 9.32 -3.73 1.44
N PRO A 41 10.06 -2.74 1.99
CA PRO A 41 11.19 -3.01 2.86
C PRO A 41 10.76 -3.89 4.04
N HIS A 42 11.60 -4.86 4.41
CA HIS A 42 11.37 -5.83 5.49
C HIS A 42 10.71 -5.23 6.74
N SER A 43 11.24 -4.11 7.24
CA SER A 43 10.73 -3.44 8.45
C SER A 43 9.32 -2.89 8.29
N LEU A 44 8.98 -2.38 7.10
CA LEU A 44 7.65 -1.85 6.80
C LEU A 44 6.66 -2.99 6.53
N TYR A 45 7.07 -4.01 5.78
CA TYR A 45 6.25 -5.19 5.49
C TYR A 45 5.75 -5.82 6.79
N HIS A 46 6.64 -6.19 7.71
CA HIS A 46 6.24 -6.82 8.97
C HIS A 46 5.48 -5.88 9.90
N ARG A 47 5.74 -4.56 9.86
CA ARG A 47 4.95 -3.60 10.63
C ARG A 47 3.51 -3.54 10.11
N ILE A 48 3.32 -3.52 8.80
CA ILE A 48 1.99 -3.57 8.19
C ILE A 48 1.33 -4.92 8.49
N GLU A 49 2.05 -6.03 8.35
CA GLU A 49 1.55 -7.38 8.64
C GLU A 49 1.07 -7.51 10.09
N THR A 50 1.87 -7.01 11.04
CA THR A 50 1.59 -7.08 12.47
C THR A 50 0.34 -6.29 12.86
N HIS A 51 0.13 -5.12 12.27
CA HIS A 51 -0.98 -4.22 12.65
C HIS A 51 -2.23 -4.40 11.79
N PHE A 52 -2.08 -4.74 10.52
CA PHE A 52 -3.16 -4.70 9.53
C PHE A 52 -3.36 -6.05 8.80
N GLY A 53 -2.57 -7.08 9.10
CA GLY A 53 -2.56 -8.36 8.39
C GLY A 53 -1.88 -8.25 7.03
N LYS A 54 -2.19 -9.15 6.09
CA LYS A 54 -1.55 -9.24 4.75
C LYS A 54 -1.72 -8.01 3.84
N GLY A 55 -2.21 -6.90 4.36
CA GLY A 55 -2.54 -5.70 3.61
C GLY A 55 -3.83 -5.86 2.81
N PRO A 56 -4.32 -4.76 2.24
CA PRO A 56 -5.53 -4.76 1.43
C PRO A 56 -5.24 -5.15 -0.02
N HIS A 57 -6.14 -5.95 -0.60
CA HIS A 57 -6.10 -6.36 -2.02
C HIS A 57 -6.67 -5.27 -2.96
N THR A 58 -6.41 -4.01 -2.66
CA THR A 58 -6.86 -2.87 -3.47
C THR A 58 -5.87 -1.72 -3.36
N THR A 59 -5.91 -0.84 -4.34
CA THR A 59 -5.06 0.34 -4.44
C THR A 59 -5.51 1.50 -3.59
N VAL A 60 -6.80 1.63 -3.28
CA VAL A 60 -7.35 2.71 -2.47
C VAL A 60 -7.96 2.12 -1.21
N PHE A 61 -7.39 2.44 -0.06
CA PHE A 61 -7.83 1.88 1.20
C PHE A 61 -7.46 2.78 2.37
N THR A 62 -8.24 2.65 3.45
CA THR A 62 -7.90 3.16 4.77
C THR A 62 -8.11 2.04 5.77
N LEU A 63 -7.06 1.65 6.48
CA LEU A 63 -7.09 0.64 7.54
C LEU A 63 -6.69 1.31 8.86
N THR A 64 -7.30 0.86 9.96
CA THR A 64 -7.02 1.38 11.30
C THR A 64 -6.84 0.24 12.27
N HIS A 65 -5.79 0.28 13.09
CA HIS A 65 -5.53 -0.69 14.15
C HIS A 65 -4.91 0.01 15.35
N GLY A 66 -5.62 0.00 16.49
CA GLY A 66 -5.20 0.76 17.66
C GLY A 66 -5.05 2.25 17.33
N HIS A 67 -3.89 2.82 17.64
CA HIS A 67 -3.54 4.21 17.30
C HIS A 67 -2.90 4.37 15.92
N TYR A 68 -2.78 3.32 15.11
CA TYR A 68 -2.21 3.40 13.77
C TYR A 68 -3.30 3.47 12.70
N MET A 69 -3.08 4.31 11.70
CA MET A 69 -3.86 4.39 10.47
C MET A 69 -2.93 4.18 9.28
N LEU A 70 -3.30 3.27 8.38
CA LEU A 70 -2.62 3.04 7.11
C LEU A 70 -3.55 3.44 5.97
N TYR A 71 -3.09 4.38 5.15
CA TYR A 71 -3.80 4.83 3.96
C TYR A 71 -2.97 4.53 2.71
N GLY A 72 -3.59 3.89 1.72
CA GLY A 72 -2.98 3.64 0.42
C GLY A 72 -3.82 4.23 -0.70
N HIS A 73 -3.15 4.80 -1.69
CA HIS A 73 -3.78 5.26 -2.94
C HIS A 73 -2.78 5.21 -4.10
N LEU A 74 -3.28 5.04 -5.33
CA LEU A 74 -2.49 5.33 -6.52
C LEU A 74 -2.30 6.85 -6.65
N LYS A 75 -1.09 7.25 -7.04
CA LYS A 75 -0.77 8.67 -7.30
C LYS A 75 -1.55 9.24 -8.48
N ASN A 76 -2.08 8.40 -9.37
CA ASN A 76 -2.80 8.85 -10.56
C ASN A 76 -4.32 8.75 -10.34
N ALA A 77 -5.03 9.86 -10.61
CA ALA A 77 -6.43 10.13 -10.25
C ALA A 77 -7.48 9.23 -10.93
N LYS A 78 -7.08 8.15 -11.61
CA LYS A 78 -8.02 7.15 -12.08
C LYS A 78 -8.23 6.18 -10.93
N GLU A 79 -9.45 6.17 -10.41
CA GLU A 79 -10.06 5.25 -9.44
C GLU A 79 -10.05 3.79 -9.93
N ALA A 80 -8.92 3.31 -10.43
CA ALA A 80 -8.74 1.93 -10.81
C ALA A 80 -8.49 1.16 -9.51
N GLU A 81 -9.56 0.59 -8.95
CA GLU A 81 -9.49 -0.52 -7.99
C GLU A 81 -8.80 -1.70 -8.69
N VAL A 82 -7.48 -1.76 -8.59
CA VAL A 82 -6.71 -2.92 -9.03
C VAL A 82 -6.21 -3.68 -7.82
N ALA A 83 -6.20 -4.99 -7.94
CA ALA A 83 -5.68 -5.85 -6.89
C ALA A 83 -4.18 -5.61 -6.74
N VAL A 84 -3.76 -5.28 -5.51
CA VAL A 84 -2.35 -5.15 -5.14
C VAL A 84 -2.05 -6.15 -4.04
N GLU A 85 -0.93 -6.85 -4.18
CA GLU A 85 -0.38 -7.71 -3.15
C GLU A 85 0.91 -7.11 -2.62
N PHE A 86 1.06 -7.11 -1.30
CA PHE A 86 2.29 -6.69 -0.65
C PHE A 86 3.20 -7.91 -0.54
N GLU A 87 4.44 -7.74 -0.95
CA GLU A 87 5.49 -8.73 -0.86
C GLU A 87 6.71 -8.08 -0.22
N GLU A 88 7.51 -8.88 0.47
CA GLU A 88 8.77 -8.43 1.05
C GLU A 88 9.83 -8.32 -0.05
N GLU A 89 10.66 -7.26 -0.02
CA GLU A 89 11.86 -7.12 -0.89
C GLU A 89 12.89 -8.24 -0.69
#